data_AF-A0A1S3CTL2-F1
#
_entry.id   AF-A0A1S3CTL2-F1
#
_cell.length_a   1.000
_cell.length_b   1.000
_cell.length_c   1.000
_cell.angle_alpha   90.00
_cell.angle_beta   90.00
_cell.angle_gamma   90.00
#
_symmetry.space_group_name_H-M   'P 1'
#
loop_
_entity.id
_entity.type
_entity.pdbx_description
1 polymer ?
#
loop_
_entity_poly.entity_id
_entity_poly.type
_entity_poly.pdbx_seq_one_letter_code
_entity_poly.pdbx_strand_id
1 'polypeptide(L)'
;MSLDVAYISEDVYFSMFYLALSNDKLEVLSMLIGETKEEKGVKSVHVYTMVIPLRLTSKHDRVEASPEQLFEAVTEAEKLSKLYNRELRVIGWFHSHPHITVWPSDVGEIAKQY
;
A
#
# COMPACT_ATOMS: atom_id res chain seq x y z
N MET A 1 -8.27 -14.75 3.95
CA MET A 1 -7.32 -15.77 3.43
C MET A 1 -5.94 -15.41 3.97
N SER A 2 -5.15 -16.35 4.49
CA SER A 2 -3.83 -16.05 5.07
C SER A 2 -2.74 -16.03 3.98
N LEU A 3 -1.79 -15.10 4.10
CA LEU A 3 -0.61 -14.98 3.24
C LEU A 3 0.61 -15.51 4.00
N ASP A 4 1.50 -16.22 3.31
CA ASP A 4 2.71 -16.79 3.89
C ASP A 4 3.91 -15.83 3.73
N VAL A 5 3.99 -15.13 2.60
CA VAL A 5 5.14 -14.28 2.27
C VAL A 5 4.75 -13.09 1.40
N ALA A 6 5.44 -11.96 1.60
CA ALA A 6 5.33 -10.78 0.77
C ALA A 6 6.68 -10.44 0.13
N TYR A 7 6.69 -10.31 -1.19
CA TYR A 7 7.84 -9.85 -1.97
C TYR A 7 7.56 -8.42 -2.45
N ILE A 8 8.50 -7.53 -2.15
CA ILE A 8 8.46 -6.13 -2.58
C ILE A 8 9.60 -5.94 -3.58
N SER A 9 9.29 -5.42 -4.76
CA SER A 9 10.31 -5.08 -5.74
C SER A 9 11.18 -3.91 -5.27
N GLU A 10 12.44 -3.89 -5.68
CA GLU A 10 13.44 -2.91 -5.20
C GLU A 10 13.02 -1.46 -5.48
N ASP A 11 12.44 -1.21 -6.65
CA ASP A 11 11.89 0.08 -7.07
C ASP A 11 10.77 0.58 -6.15
N VAL A 12 9.87 -0.31 -5.74
CA VAL A 12 8.81 -0.01 -4.78
C VAL A 12 9.40 0.27 -3.41
N TYR A 13 10.36 -0.55 -2.96
CA TYR A 13 11.05 -0.33 -1.69
C TYR A 13 11.72 1.07 -1.64
N PHE A 14 12.46 1.44 -2.68
CA PHE A 14 13.08 2.77 -2.77
C PHE A 14 12.01 3.87 -2.77
N SER A 15 10.91 3.70 -3.51
CA SER A 15 9.83 4.68 -3.59
C SER A 15 9.13 4.87 -2.23
N MET A 16 8.87 3.78 -1.50
CA MET A 16 8.33 3.82 -0.14
C MET A 16 9.29 4.53 0.82
N PHE A 17 10.59 4.25 0.71
CA PHE A 17 11.61 4.89 1.54
C PHE A 17 11.68 6.40 1.30
N TYR A 18 11.71 6.85 0.05
CA TYR A 18 11.68 8.28 -0.28
C TYR A 18 10.37 8.95 0.14
N LEU A 19 9.24 8.27 -0.02
CA LEU A 19 7.96 8.78 0.45
C LEU A 19 7.95 8.97 1.97
N ALA A 20 8.47 8.01 2.72
CA ALA A 20 8.59 8.10 4.18
C ALA A 20 9.46 9.29 4.63
N LEU A 21 10.51 9.61 3.88
CA LEU A 21 11.40 10.74 4.16
C LEU A 21 10.86 12.08 3.65
N SER A 22 9.79 12.09 2.85
CA SER A 22 9.24 13.32 2.27
C SER A 22 8.59 14.24 3.30
N ASN A 23 8.18 13.71 4.45
CA ASN A 23 7.53 14.47 5.51
C ASN A 23 7.85 13.88 6.89
N ASP A 24 8.45 14.70 7.76
CA ASP A 24 8.79 14.36 9.14
C ASP A 24 7.72 14.80 10.15
N LYS A 25 6.74 15.61 9.72
CA LYS A 25 5.68 16.16 10.59
C LYS A 25 4.40 15.36 10.56
N LEU A 26 4.13 14.68 9.45
CA LEU A 26 2.86 13.99 9.19
C LEU A 26 3.14 12.63 8.55
N GLU A 27 2.37 11.63 8.95
CA GLU A 27 2.38 10.32 8.32
C GLU A 27 1.98 10.45 6.83
N VAL A 28 2.68 9.70 5.98
CA VAL A 28 2.39 9.58 4.55
C VAL A 28 1.67 8.26 4.27
N LEU A 29 0.95 8.16 3.16
CA LEU A 29 0.23 6.96 2.75
C LEU A 29 0.54 6.62 1.30
N SER A 30 0.52 5.33 0.99
CA SER A 30 0.46 4.82 -0.37
C SER A 30 -0.32 3.52 -0.44
N MET A 31 -0.92 3.26 -1.60
CA MET A 31 -1.55 2.00 -1.95
C MET A 31 -0.54 1.14 -2.71
N LEU A 32 -0.47 -0.15 -2.37
CA LEU A 32 0.42 -1.11 -3.00
C LEU A 32 -0.33 -1.90 -4.06
N ILE A 33 0.22 -1.95 -5.28
CA ILE A 33 -0.35 -2.67 -6.41
C ILE A 33 0.57 -3.84 -6.77
N GLY A 34 -0.06 -4.99 -6.98
CA GLY A 34 0.65 -6.21 -7.26
C GLY A 34 -0.28 -7.37 -7.60
N GLU A 35 0.23 -8.58 -7.47
CA GLU A 35 -0.53 -9.80 -7.73
C GLU A 35 -0.29 -10.83 -6.63
N THR A 36 -1.25 -11.71 -6.42
CA THR A 36 -1.15 -12.85 -5.51
C THR A 36 -0.81 -14.10 -6.31
N LYS A 37 0.16 -14.89 -5.85
CA LYS A 37 0.53 -16.17 -6.44
C LYS A 37 0.44 -17.28 -5.43
N GLU A 38 -0.02 -18.43 -5.89
CA GLU A 38 0.02 -19.67 -5.12
C GLU A 38 0.91 -20.68 -5.86
N GLU A 39 2.09 -20.96 -5.29
CA GLU A 39 3.04 -21.90 -5.87
C GLU A 39 3.41 -22.95 -4.81
N LYS A 40 3.26 -24.24 -5.16
CA LYS A 40 3.61 -25.37 -4.28
C LYS A 40 2.98 -25.28 -2.87
N GLY A 41 1.77 -24.71 -2.77
CA GLY A 41 1.05 -24.53 -1.52
C GLY A 41 1.48 -23.31 -0.69
N VAL A 42 2.41 -22.48 -1.19
CA VAL A 42 2.82 -21.22 -0.57
C VAL A 42 2.06 -20.08 -1.24
N LYS A 43 1.33 -19.30 -0.45
CA LYS A 43 0.60 -18.10 -0.86
C LYS A 43 1.48 -16.89 -0.68
N SER A 44 1.91 -16.33 -1.80
CA SER A 44 2.79 -15.19 -1.86
C SER A 44 2.08 -13.99 -2.47
N VAL A 45 2.44 -12.80 -2.01
CA VAL A 45 2.05 -11.56 -2.65
C VAL A 45 3.29 -10.89 -3.24
N HIS A 46 3.19 -10.39 -4.47
CA HIS A 46 4.25 -9.69 -5.16
C HIS A 46 3.81 -8.26 -5.46
N VAL A 47 4.45 -7.29 -4.82
CA VAL A 47 4.22 -5.85 -5.04
C VAL A 47 5.14 -5.39 -6.17
N TYR A 48 4.58 -4.72 -7.18
CA TYR A 48 5.33 -4.20 -8.34
C TYR A 48 5.30 -2.69 -8.47
N THR A 49 4.30 -2.02 -7.90
CA THR A 49 4.21 -0.57 -7.94
C THR A 49 3.39 -0.04 -6.77
N MET A 50 3.41 1.26 -6.57
CA MET A 50 2.65 1.96 -5.54
C MET A 50 1.96 3.19 -6.13
N VAL A 51 0.79 3.54 -5.59
CA VAL A 51 0.07 4.77 -5.91
C VAL A 51 0.04 5.63 -4.67
N ILE A 52 0.47 6.88 -4.80
CA ILE A 52 0.44 7.86 -3.72
C ILE A 52 -0.87 8.65 -3.88
N PRO A 53 -1.89 8.43 -3.01
CA PRO A 53 -3.14 9.15 -3.12
C PRO A 53 -2.93 10.64 -2.81
N LEU A 54 -3.65 11.50 -3.52
CA LEU A 54 -3.64 12.94 -3.25
C LEU A 54 -4.25 13.19 -1.87
N ARG A 55 -3.51 13.83 -0.96
CA ARG A 55 -3.97 14.04 0.42
C ARG A 55 -5.10 15.08 0.47
N LEU A 56 -6.29 14.65 0.88
CA LEU A 56 -7.46 15.52 1.03
C LEU A 56 -7.67 16.08 2.45
N THR A 57 -7.00 15.56 3.47
CA THR A 57 -7.27 15.95 4.87
C THR A 57 -6.01 16.23 5.70
N SER A 58 -6.09 17.31 6.49
CA SER A 58 -5.04 17.85 7.38
C SER A 58 -5.09 17.26 8.81
N LYS A 59 -5.90 16.23 9.08
CA LYS A 59 -5.96 15.67 10.44
C LYS A 59 -4.66 14.93 10.75
N HIS A 60 -4.14 15.20 11.95
CA HIS A 60 -2.80 14.80 12.40
C HIS A 60 -2.69 13.31 12.76
N ASP A 61 -3.80 12.66 13.11
CA ASP A 61 -3.77 11.44 13.94
C ASP A 61 -4.44 10.22 13.30
N ARG A 62 -4.86 10.32 12.03
CA ARG A 62 -5.50 9.20 11.31
C ARG A 62 -5.16 9.22 9.82
N VAL A 63 -4.47 8.17 9.38
CA VAL A 63 -4.23 7.88 7.97
C VAL A 63 -5.29 6.92 7.46
N GLU A 64 -6.48 7.44 7.20
CA GLU A 64 -7.55 6.69 6.53
C GLU A 64 -7.54 7.04 5.05
N ALA A 65 -7.50 6.03 4.19
CA ALA A 65 -7.75 6.21 2.76
C ALA A 65 -9.24 6.49 2.56
N SER A 66 -9.59 7.58 1.87
CA SER A 66 -10.98 7.82 1.52
C SER A 66 -11.46 6.77 0.49
N PRO A 67 -12.77 6.46 0.43
CA PRO A 67 -13.31 5.56 -0.59
C PRO A 67 -12.95 5.99 -2.02
N GLU A 68 -12.88 7.29 -2.27
CA GLU A 68 -12.48 7.87 -3.55
C GLU A 68 -11.02 7.56 -3.87
N GLN A 69 -10.11 7.70 -2.90
CA GLN A 69 -8.69 7.37 -3.07
C GLN A 69 -8.47 5.88 -3.33
N LEU A 70 -9.24 5.02 -2.65
CA LEU A 70 -9.26 3.57 -2.94
C LEU A 70 -9.74 3.29 -4.36
N PHE A 71 -10.83 3.94 -4.79
CA PHE A 71 -11.38 3.77 -6.12
C PHE A 71 -10.40 4.22 -7.21
N GLU A 72 -9.69 5.33 -7.00
CA GLU A 72 -8.63 5.81 -7.90
C GLU A 72 -7.50 4.78 -8.01
N ALA A 73 -7.02 4.23 -6.88
CA ALA A 73 -5.98 3.21 -6.87
C ALA A 73 -6.42 1.92 -7.58
N VAL A 74 -7.67 1.49 -7.39
CA VAL A 74 -8.25 0.34 -8.10
C VAL A 74 -8.32 0.60 -9.59
N THR A 75 -8.80 1.78 -9.99
CA THR A 75 -8.88 2.18 -11.40
C THR A 75 -7.48 2.18 -12.05
N GLU A 76 -6.47 2.63 -11.32
CA GLU A 76 -5.09 2.61 -11.80
C GLU A 76 -4.53 1.18 -11.91
N ALA A 77 -4.81 0.32 -10.92
CA ALA A 77 -4.45 -1.09 -10.98
C ALA A 77 -5.07 -1.79 -12.20
N GLU A 78 -6.34 -1.49 -12.54
CA GLU A 78 -7.00 -2.02 -13.74
C GLU A 78 -6.34 -1.57 -15.05
N LYS A 79 -5.92 -0.30 -15.13
CA LYS A 79 -5.18 0.21 -16.31
C LYS A 79 -3.85 -0.51 -16.47
N LEU A 80 -3.08 -0.62 -15.38
CA LEU A 80 -1.79 -1.30 -15.38
C LEU A 80 -1.96 -2.79 -15.70
N SER A 81 -3.01 -3.42 -15.18
CA SER A 81 -3.36 -4.81 -15.47
C SER A 81 -3.55 -5.03 -16.97
N LYS A 82 -4.31 -4.15 -17.64
CA LYS A 82 -4.51 -4.18 -19.10
C LYS A 82 -3.22 -3.90 -19.87
N LEU A 83 -2.43 -2.91 -19.44
CA LEU A 83 -1.21 -2.50 -20.11
C LEU A 83 -0.14 -3.60 -20.13
N TYR A 84 0.05 -4.27 -18.98
CA TYR A 84 1.08 -5.30 -18.82
C TYR A 84 0.54 -6.72 -19.06
N ASN A 85 -0.75 -6.88 -19.36
CA ASN A 85 -1.44 -8.16 -19.50
C ASN A 85 -1.19 -9.09 -18.30
N ARG A 86 -1.35 -8.54 -17.09
CA ARG A 86 -1.16 -9.22 -15.80
C ARG A 86 -2.32 -8.91 -14.88
N GLU A 87 -2.64 -9.82 -13.97
CA GLU A 87 -3.75 -9.63 -13.03
C GLU A 87 -3.31 -8.76 -11.83
N LEU A 88 -3.17 -7.46 -12.06
CA LEU A 88 -2.76 -6.50 -11.04
C LEU A 88 -3.97 -5.97 -10.27
N ARG A 89 -3.84 -5.91 -8.93
CA ARG A 89 -4.85 -5.43 -8.01
C ARG A 89 -4.21 -4.62 -6.89
N VAL A 90 -5.01 -3.83 -6.18
CA VAL A 90 -4.58 -3.25 -4.90
C VAL A 90 -4.52 -4.39 -3.87
N ILE A 91 -3.35 -4.62 -3.29
CA ILE A 91 -3.04 -5.79 -2.45
C ILE A 91 -2.68 -5.41 -1.01
N GLY A 92 -2.50 -4.11 -0.74
CA GLY A 92 -2.12 -3.61 0.57
C GLY A 92 -1.89 -2.11 0.54
N TRP A 93 -1.38 -1.60 1.66
CA TRP A 93 -1.09 -0.18 1.86
C TRP A 93 0.17 -0.03 2.72
N PHE A 94 0.75 1.16 2.67
CA PHE A 94 1.93 1.53 3.43
C PHE A 94 1.79 2.94 3.97
N HIS A 95 2.21 3.15 5.21
CA HIS A 95 2.35 4.47 5.81
C HIS A 95 3.66 4.60 6.61
N SER A 96 4.07 5.85 6.85
CA SER A 96 5.24 6.16 7.68
C SER A 96 4.86 6.48 9.12
N HIS A 97 5.81 6.27 10.03
CA HIS A 97 5.72 6.55 11.46
C HIS A 97 6.86 7.52 11.86
N PRO A 98 6.76 8.82 11.54
CA PRO A 98 7.81 9.77 11.89
C PRO A 98 7.89 9.94 13.41
N HIS A 99 9.10 9.88 13.96
CA HIS A 99 9.39 10.07 15.39
C HIS A 99 8.67 9.10 16.37
N ILE A 100 8.09 8.00 15.88
CA ILE A 100 7.49 6.94 16.70
C ILE A 100 8.04 5.56 16.28
N THR A 101 7.68 4.51 17.02
CA THR A 101 8.16 3.15 16.75
C THR A 101 7.45 2.51 15.55
N VAL A 102 8.06 1.49 14.95
CA VAL A 102 7.51 0.75 13.79
C VAL A 102 6.31 -0.15 14.11
N TRP A 103 6.01 -0.35 15.40
CA TRP A 103 4.90 -1.21 15.82
C TRP A 103 3.56 -0.61 15.38
N PRO A 104 2.64 -1.42 14.83
CA PRO A 104 1.29 -0.95 14.53
C PRO A 104 0.63 -0.38 15.80
N SER A 105 0.02 0.79 15.69
CA SER A 105 -0.80 1.35 16.76
C SER A 105 -2.18 0.67 16.78
N ASP A 106 -2.91 0.79 17.89
CA ASP A 106 -4.28 0.28 17.99
C ASP A 106 -5.21 0.85 16.90
N VAL A 107 -4.89 2.03 16.37
CA VAL A 107 -5.61 2.70 15.28
C VAL A 107 -5.08 2.29 13.90
N GLY A 108 -3.82 1.86 13.78
CA GLY A 108 -3.22 1.36 12.54
C GLY A 108 -3.80 0.03 12.03
N GLU A 109 -4.72 -0.58 12.78
CA GLU A 109 -5.52 -1.74 12.35
C GLU A 109 -6.67 -1.35 11.39
N ILE A 110 -6.47 -0.39 10.47
CA ILE A 110 -7.50 0.10 9.52
C ILE A 110 -7.97 -1.01 8.55
N ALA A 111 -7.27 -2.16 8.48
CA ALA A 111 -7.58 -3.25 7.56
C ALA A 111 -8.22 -4.49 8.20
N LYS A 112 -8.91 -4.40 9.35
CA LYS A 112 -9.71 -5.53 9.89
C LYS A 112 -11.16 -5.60 9.39
N GLN A 113 -11.62 -4.64 8.59
CA GLN A 113 -13.04 -4.53 8.21
C GLN A 113 -13.40 -4.82 6.73
N TYR A 114 -12.45 -5.26 5.90
CA TYR A 114 -12.73 -5.73 4.54
C TYR A 114 -11.92 -6.98 4.18
#